data_AF-A0A7I9W750-F1
#
_entry.id   AF-A0A7I9W750-F1
#
_cell.length_a   1.000
_cell.length_b   1.000
_cell.length_c   1.000
_cell.angle_alpha   90.00
_cell.angle_beta   90.00
_cell.angle_gamma   90.00
#
_symmetry.space_group_name_H-M   'P 1'
#
loop_
_entity.id
_entity.type
_entity.pdbx_description
1 polymer ?
#
loop_
_entity_poly.entity_id
_entity_poly.type
_entity_poly.pdbx_seq_one_letter_code
_entity_poly.pdbx_strand_id
1 'polypeptide(L)'
;MVHSLTSSTDDWDDQLESFETGWPGFIEALRVYLRHYPGRPAAAVHAVVHQPGDQADMWRTLSTALNLAGGNVGERRETSPGSPRLAGVIERVHQDGRSREVMLRLDEPTEGVAVVGTCQPGGQASGIVSLFFYGADAAQTAAGERSKWNAWLADLLRAPATP
;
A
#
# COMPACT_ATOMS: atom_id res chain seq x y z
N MET A 1 -21.15 6.64 6.47
CA MET A 1 -20.39 7.41 5.46
C MET A 1 -21.20 7.38 4.18
N VAL A 2 -21.45 8.52 3.54
CA VAL A 2 -22.24 8.59 2.29
C VAL A 2 -21.31 9.08 1.19
N HIS A 3 -21.14 8.27 0.14
CA HIS A 3 -20.41 8.66 -1.06
C HIS A 3 -21.42 8.94 -2.16
N SER A 4 -21.32 10.13 -2.74
CA SER A 4 -22.10 10.49 -3.92
C SER A 4 -21.16 10.52 -5.11
N LEU A 5 -21.43 9.66 -6.09
CA LEU A 5 -20.74 9.60 -7.37
C LEU A 5 -21.72 9.99 -8.47
N THR A 6 -21.27 10.78 -9.43
CA THR A 6 -22.05 11.16 -10.61
C THR A 6 -21.26 10.81 -11.86
N SER A 7 -21.82 9.97 -12.73
CA SER A 7 -21.27 9.56 -14.02
C SER A 7 -22.32 9.79 -15.12
N SER A 8 -21.87 10.12 -16.32
CA SER A 8 -22.70 10.31 -17.52
C SER A 8 -22.86 9.04 -18.37
N THR A 9 -22.32 7.91 -17.92
CA THR A 9 -22.37 6.59 -18.58
C THR A 9 -22.67 5.47 -17.60
N ASP A 10 -23.26 4.38 -18.11
CA ASP A 10 -23.82 3.24 -17.35
C ASP A 10 -22.77 2.24 -16.80
N ASP A 11 -21.48 2.59 -16.78
CA ASP A 11 -20.36 1.77 -16.25
C ASP A 11 -20.27 1.82 -14.71
N TRP A 12 -21.42 1.77 -14.03
CA TRP A 12 -21.50 1.95 -12.58
C TRP A 12 -20.90 0.80 -11.78
N ASP A 13 -21.12 -0.44 -12.23
CA ASP A 13 -20.79 -1.64 -11.46
C ASP A 13 -19.27 -1.90 -11.40
N ASP A 14 -18.56 -1.79 -12.52
CA ASP A 14 -17.11 -2.00 -12.57
C ASP A 14 -16.33 -0.95 -11.75
N GLN A 15 -16.85 0.28 -11.68
CA GLN A 15 -16.27 1.33 -10.86
C GLN A 15 -16.54 1.08 -9.38
N LEU A 16 -17.76 0.72 -8.99
CA LEU A 16 -18.15 0.42 -7.60
C LEU A 16 -17.42 -0.82 -7.04
N GLU A 17 -17.28 -1.90 -7.80
CA GLU A 17 -16.56 -3.10 -7.35
C GLU A 17 -15.07 -2.85 -7.12
N SER A 18 -14.44 -2.02 -7.96
CA SER A 18 -13.06 -1.56 -7.81
C SER A 18 -12.88 -0.70 -6.54
N PHE A 19 -13.92 0.06 -6.17
CA PHE A 19 -13.93 0.79 -4.89
C PHE A 19 -14.09 -0.15 -3.70
N GLU A 20 -15.07 -1.06 -3.69
CA GLU A 20 -15.33 -1.92 -2.52
C GLU A 20 -14.14 -2.80 -2.10
N THR A 21 -13.28 -3.16 -3.05
CA THR A 21 -12.06 -3.95 -2.76
C THR A 21 -10.91 -3.13 -2.16
N GLY A 22 -10.81 -1.82 -2.43
CA GLY A 22 -9.73 -0.97 -1.91
C GLY A 22 -9.99 -0.38 -0.52
N TRP A 23 -11.27 -0.23 -0.15
CA TRP A 23 -11.72 0.47 1.06
C TRP A 23 -11.33 -0.17 2.40
N PRO A 24 -11.36 -1.51 2.57
CA PRO A 24 -11.04 -2.14 3.85
C PRO A 24 -9.66 -1.73 4.38
N GLY A 25 -8.64 -1.67 3.51
CA GLY A 25 -7.29 -1.26 3.90
C GLY A 25 -7.21 0.19 4.41
N PHE A 26 -7.94 1.12 3.79
CA PHE A 26 -7.99 2.52 4.23
C PHE A 26 -8.78 2.72 5.53
N ILE A 27 -9.87 1.98 5.72
CA ILE A 27 -10.64 2.00 6.98
C ILE A 27 -9.82 1.43 8.13
N GLU A 28 -9.06 0.36 7.90
CA GLU A 28 -8.16 -0.19 8.91
C GLU A 28 -7.01 0.80 9.24
N ALA A 29 -6.45 1.50 8.25
CA ALA A 29 -5.46 2.55 8.51
C ALA A 29 -6.04 3.69 9.38
N LEU A 30 -7.30 4.09 9.13
CA LEU A 30 -8.01 5.05 9.98
C LEU A 30 -8.25 4.51 11.39
N ARG A 31 -8.57 3.23 11.55
CA ARG A 31 -8.69 2.58 12.87
C ARG A 31 -7.38 2.63 13.64
N VAL A 32 -6.26 2.33 12.99
CA VAL A 32 -4.93 2.40 13.61
C VAL A 32 -4.62 3.84 14.01
N TYR A 33 -4.91 4.82 13.14
CA TYR A 33 -4.77 6.24 13.46
C TYR A 33 -5.55 6.65 14.71
N LEU A 34 -6.84 6.33 14.75
CA LEU A 34 -7.71 6.71 15.88
C LEU A 34 -7.29 6.02 17.19
N ARG A 35 -6.72 4.82 17.11
CA ARG A 35 -6.24 4.05 18.27
C ARG A 35 -4.92 4.57 18.82
N HIS A 36 -3.98 4.94 17.96
CA HIS A 36 -2.58 5.16 18.35
C HIS A 36 -2.09 6.60 18.18
N TYR A 37 -2.70 7.37 17.26
CA TYR A 37 -2.21 8.69 16.86
C TYR A 37 -3.28 9.81 16.89
N PRO A 38 -4.26 9.80 17.83
CA PRO A 38 -5.36 10.74 17.79
C PRO A 38 -4.87 12.19 17.87
N GLY A 39 -5.30 13.02 16.90
CA GLY A 39 -5.01 14.44 16.86
C GLY A 39 -3.62 14.82 16.35
N ARG A 40 -2.79 13.85 15.93
CA ARG A 40 -1.46 14.15 15.37
C ARG A 40 -1.58 14.63 13.92
N PRO A 41 -0.71 15.55 13.47
CA PRO A 41 -0.62 15.91 12.06
C PRO A 41 -0.33 14.66 11.22
N ALA A 42 -0.96 14.56 10.06
CA ALA A 42 -0.85 13.40 9.17
C ALA A 42 -0.51 13.84 7.75
N ALA A 43 0.32 13.05 7.07
CA ALA A 43 0.57 13.21 5.65
C ALA A 43 0.66 11.85 4.97
N ALA A 44 0.17 11.76 3.73
CA ALA A 44 0.10 10.50 3.00
C ALA A 44 1.03 10.50 1.77
N VAL A 45 1.56 9.33 1.48
CA VAL A 45 2.18 8.98 0.20
C VAL A 45 1.34 7.87 -0.41
N HIS A 46 1.07 7.99 -1.70
CA HIS A 46 0.41 6.95 -2.46
C HIS A 46 1.21 6.76 -3.75
N ALA A 47 1.80 5.58 -3.90
CA ALA A 47 2.60 5.21 -5.03
C ALA A 47 1.98 3.96 -5.66
N VAL A 48 1.75 4.03 -6.97
CA VAL A 48 1.02 3.00 -7.72
C VAL A 48 1.80 2.67 -8.97
N VAL A 49 1.77 1.40 -9.33
CA VAL A 49 2.40 0.93 -10.55
C VAL A 49 1.54 -0.14 -11.22
N HIS A 50 1.57 -0.16 -12.55
CA HIS A 50 0.73 -1.04 -13.36
C HIS A 50 1.60 -1.86 -14.31
N GLN A 51 1.28 -3.14 -14.50
CA GLN A 51 1.85 -3.98 -15.54
C GLN A 51 0.79 -4.92 -16.14
N PRO A 52 0.95 -5.32 -17.40
CA PRO A 52 0.27 -6.50 -17.92
C PRO A 52 0.67 -7.74 -17.10
N GLY A 53 -0.30 -8.60 -16.79
CA GLY A 53 -0.04 -9.87 -16.10
C GLY A 53 -0.99 -10.14 -14.95
N ASP A 54 -0.64 -11.16 -14.16
CA ASP A 54 -1.44 -11.65 -13.04
C ASP A 54 -1.13 -10.91 -11.72
N GLN A 55 -2.17 -10.63 -10.95
CA GLN A 55 -2.06 -9.99 -9.63
C GLN A 55 -1.17 -10.77 -8.66
N ALA A 56 -1.18 -12.10 -8.67
CA ALA A 56 -0.39 -12.90 -7.74
C ALA A 56 1.10 -12.85 -8.08
N ASP A 57 1.46 -12.73 -9.36
CA ASP A 57 2.85 -12.51 -9.78
C ASP A 57 3.35 -11.11 -9.39
N MET A 58 2.51 -10.08 -9.55
CA MET A 58 2.80 -8.74 -9.03
C MET A 58 2.98 -8.78 -7.51
N TRP A 59 2.10 -9.48 -6.79
CA TRP A 59 2.20 -9.62 -5.33
C TRP A 59 3.48 -10.33 -4.91
N ARG A 60 3.85 -11.42 -5.59
CA ARG A 60 5.09 -12.14 -5.32
C ARG A 60 6.30 -11.22 -5.51
N THR A 61 6.35 -10.49 -6.62
CA THR A 61 7.41 -9.53 -6.93
C THR A 61 7.51 -8.46 -5.85
N LEU A 62 6.40 -7.79 -5.53
CA LEU A 62 6.36 -6.67 -4.59
C LEU A 62 6.67 -7.11 -3.15
N SER A 63 6.03 -8.18 -2.68
CA SER A 63 6.22 -8.68 -1.31
C SER A 63 7.60 -9.29 -1.08
N THR A 64 8.20 -9.94 -2.08
CA THR A 64 9.60 -10.41 -2.00
C THR A 64 10.57 -9.23 -2.00
N ALA A 65 10.42 -8.27 -2.91
CA ALA A 65 11.31 -7.12 -3.00
C ALA A 65 11.30 -6.27 -1.71
N LEU A 66 10.16 -6.18 -1.02
CA LEU A 66 10.00 -5.48 0.25
C LEU A 66 10.24 -6.33 1.50
N ASN A 67 10.63 -7.61 1.38
CA ASN A 67 10.79 -8.52 2.52
C ASN A 67 9.51 -8.70 3.37
N LEU A 68 8.34 -8.64 2.73
CA LEU A 68 7.02 -8.83 3.35
C LEU A 68 6.42 -10.21 3.08
N ALA A 69 7.01 -10.99 2.18
CA ALA A 69 6.57 -12.34 1.86
C ALA A 69 6.55 -13.21 3.14
N GLY A 70 5.43 -13.91 3.35
CA GLY A 70 5.23 -14.84 4.46
C GLY A 70 5.20 -14.21 5.87
N GLY A 71 5.08 -12.89 5.97
CA GLY A 71 4.99 -12.20 7.26
C GLY A 71 3.70 -12.50 8.02
N ASN A 72 3.80 -12.60 9.34
CA ASN A 72 2.66 -12.86 10.22
C ASN A 72 2.29 -11.63 11.06
N VAL A 73 1.02 -11.53 11.46
CA VAL A 73 0.58 -10.47 12.39
C VAL A 73 1.38 -10.54 13.69
N GLY A 74 1.86 -9.39 14.15
CA GLY A 74 2.73 -9.23 15.31
C GLY A 74 4.23 -9.37 15.00
N GLU A 75 4.60 -9.79 13.79
CA GLU A 75 6.00 -9.89 13.37
C GLU A 75 6.54 -8.53 12.96
N ARG A 76 7.76 -8.19 13.40
CA ARG A 76 8.47 -7.00 12.92
C ARG A 76 9.18 -7.31 11.61
N ARG A 77 8.97 -6.49 10.59
CA ARG A 77 9.66 -6.55 9.29
C ARG A 77 10.38 -5.26 8.98
N GLU A 78 11.43 -5.38 8.20
CA GLU A 78 12.16 -4.27 7.60
C GLU A 78 12.38 -4.57 6.12
N THR A 79 12.22 -3.54 5.29
CA THR A 79 12.37 -3.64 3.84
C THR A 79 13.80 -3.97 3.44
N SER A 80 13.96 -4.72 2.35
CA SER A 80 15.28 -5.13 1.83
C SER A 80 16.18 -3.92 1.47
N PRO A 81 17.51 -4.06 1.60
CA PRO A 81 18.45 -3.07 1.05
C PRO A 81 18.18 -2.82 -0.44
N GLY A 82 18.19 -1.54 -0.84
CA GLY A 82 17.88 -1.12 -2.21
C GLY A 82 16.41 -0.74 -2.45
N SER A 83 15.54 -0.93 -1.45
CA SER A 83 14.19 -0.36 -1.42
C SER A 83 14.10 0.82 -0.44
N PRO A 84 13.13 1.75 -0.61
CA PRO A 84 12.91 2.80 0.38
C PRO A 84 12.62 2.18 1.74
N ARG A 85 13.32 2.69 2.76
CA ARG A 85 13.33 2.06 4.09
C ARG A 85 11.97 2.18 4.77
N LEU A 86 11.38 1.05 5.12
CA LEU A 86 10.30 0.95 6.10
C LEU A 86 10.63 -0.13 7.10
N ALA A 87 10.30 0.13 8.35
CA ALA A 87 10.36 -0.88 9.39
C ALA A 87 9.19 -0.72 10.35
N GLY A 88 8.61 -1.85 10.74
CA GLY A 88 7.39 -1.85 11.53
C GLY A 88 6.88 -3.24 11.85
N VAL A 89 5.79 -3.27 12.62
CA VAL A 89 5.10 -4.51 13.00
C VAL A 89 3.92 -4.74 12.08
N ILE A 90 3.76 -5.96 11.58
CA ILE A 90 2.60 -6.34 10.79
C ILE A 90 1.35 -6.33 11.68
N GLU A 91 0.42 -5.43 11.38
CA GLU A 91 -0.87 -5.33 12.08
C GLU A 91 -1.96 -6.15 11.38
N ARG A 92 -1.83 -6.35 10.06
CA ARG A 92 -2.81 -7.09 9.27
C ARG A 92 -2.17 -7.74 8.06
N VAL A 93 -2.64 -8.95 7.76
CA VAL A 93 -2.40 -9.66 6.49
C VAL A 93 -3.76 -10.08 5.96
N HIS A 94 -4.03 -9.76 4.70
CA HIS A 94 -5.22 -10.22 4.00
C HIS A 94 -4.82 -10.73 2.62
N GLN A 95 -5.20 -11.97 2.31
CA GLN A 95 -4.91 -12.61 1.04
C GLN A 95 -6.08 -13.51 0.68
N ASP A 96 -6.76 -13.22 -0.42
CA ASP A 96 -7.79 -14.05 -0.99
C ASP A 96 -7.69 -14.08 -2.54
N GLY A 97 -8.72 -14.59 -3.21
CA GLY A 97 -8.74 -14.68 -4.67
C GLY A 97 -8.95 -13.34 -5.40
N ARG A 98 -9.19 -12.24 -4.67
CA ARG A 98 -9.49 -10.92 -5.23
C ARG A 98 -8.42 -9.89 -4.87
N SER A 99 -7.88 -9.94 -3.66
CA SER A 99 -6.88 -8.98 -3.21
C SER A 99 -5.85 -9.57 -2.27
N ARG A 100 -4.68 -8.93 -2.25
CA ARG A 100 -3.59 -9.26 -1.36
C ARG A 100 -3.04 -7.97 -0.78
N GLU A 101 -2.99 -7.87 0.54
CA GLU A 101 -2.48 -6.72 1.26
C GLU A 101 -1.77 -7.14 2.56
N VAL A 102 -0.77 -6.33 2.93
CA VAL A 102 -0.12 -6.35 4.24
C VAL A 102 -0.11 -4.92 4.77
N MET A 103 -0.53 -4.77 6.02
CA MET A 103 -0.45 -3.52 6.76
C MET A 103 0.62 -3.60 7.84
N LEU A 104 1.47 -2.59 7.89
CA LEU A 104 2.46 -2.41 8.94
C LEU A 104 2.17 -1.15 9.73
N ARG A 105 2.27 -1.22 11.06
CA ARG A 105 2.47 -0.03 11.89
C ARG A 105 3.96 0.26 11.96
N LEU A 106 4.34 1.39 11.41
CA LEU A 106 5.71 1.80 11.21
C LEU A 106 6.32 2.40 12.48
N ASP A 107 7.59 2.08 12.70
CA ASP A 107 8.48 2.80 13.60
C ASP A 107 9.57 3.58 12.81
N GLU A 108 9.84 3.21 11.56
CA GLU A 108 10.77 3.90 10.66
C GLU A 108 10.17 4.05 9.24
N PRO A 109 10.44 5.16 8.52
CA PRO A 109 11.35 6.28 8.85
C PRO A 109 10.80 7.23 9.93
N THR A 110 9.50 7.12 10.23
CA THR A 110 8.83 7.76 11.35
C THR A 110 7.59 6.93 11.68
N GLU A 111 6.93 7.27 12.79
CA GLU A 111 5.68 6.63 13.17
C GLU A 111 4.60 6.80 12.09
N GLY A 112 3.92 5.71 11.78
CA GLY A 112 2.97 5.70 10.69
C GLY A 112 2.31 4.37 10.44
N VAL A 113 1.62 4.28 9.30
CA VAL A 113 1.06 3.05 8.76
C VAL A 113 1.48 2.91 7.31
N ALA A 114 1.94 1.72 6.93
CA ALA A 114 2.11 1.33 5.55
C ALA A 114 1.05 0.29 5.18
N VAL A 115 0.45 0.45 4.01
CA VAL A 115 -0.41 -0.55 3.37
C VAL A 115 0.20 -0.87 2.03
N VAL A 116 0.65 -2.11 1.87
CA VAL A 116 1.23 -2.63 0.64
C VAL A 116 0.28 -3.69 0.11
N GLY A 117 -0.14 -3.56 -1.14
CA GLY A 117 -1.10 -4.50 -1.71
C GLY A 117 -1.11 -4.52 -3.22
N THR A 118 -1.90 -5.44 -3.76
CA THR A 118 -2.18 -5.54 -5.19
C THR A 118 -3.67 -5.66 -5.45
N CYS A 119 -4.11 -5.05 -6.56
CA CYS A 119 -5.45 -5.17 -7.10
C CYS A 119 -5.37 -5.37 -8.62
N GLN A 120 -6.46 -5.82 -9.24
CA GLN A 120 -6.53 -6.02 -10.70
C GLN A 120 -7.73 -5.29 -11.32
N PRO A 121 -7.79 -3.95 -11.25
CA PRO A 121 -8.84 -3.19 -11.90
C PRO A 121 -8.71 -3.32 -13.43
N GLY A 122 -9.81 -3.63 -14.12
CA GLY A 122 -9.83 -3.67 -15.59
C GLY A 122 -8.84 -4.65 -16.25
N GLY A 123 -8.44 -5.71 -15.54
CA GLY A 123 -7.56 -6.75 -16.09
C GLY A 123 -6.05 -6.44 -16.07
N GLN A 124 -5.62 -5.34 -15.46
CA GLN A 124 -4.19 -5.02 -15.27
C GLN A 124 -3.76 -5.20 -13.81
N ALA A 125 -2.68 -5.93 -13.58
CA ALA A 125 -2.11 -6.08 -12.25
C ALA A 125 -1.53 -4.74 -11.77
N SER A 126 -2.01 -4.28 -10.62
CA SER A 126 -1.59 -3.03 -9.99
C SER A 126 -0.94 -3.30 -8.65
N GLY A 127 0.25 -2.73 -8.42
CA GLY A 127 0.93 -2.71 -7.13
C GLY A 127 0.75 -1.35 -6.47
N ILE A 128 0.37 -1.36 -5.19
CA ILE A 128 0.03 -0.15 -4.43
C ILE A 128 0.85 -0.12 -3.14
N VAL A 129 1.47 1.03 -2.88
CA VAL A 129 2.08 1.35 -1.58
C VAL A 129 1.46 2.65 -1.08
N SER A 130 0.68 2.56 0.00
CA SER A 130 0.10 3.69 0.71
C SER A 130 0.79 3.86 2.06
N LEU A 131 1.37 5.03 2.31
CA LEU A 131 2.04 5.36 3.56
C LEU A 131 1.31 6.52 4.23
N PHE A 132 1.09 6.42 5.51
CA PHE A 132 0.49 7.46 6.35
C PHE A 132 1.47 7.76 7.47
N PHE A 133 2.12 8.92 7.42
CA PHE A 133 3.05 9.36 8.45
C PHE A 133 2.34 10.26 9.45
N TYR A 134 2.69 10.15 10.73
CA TYR A 134 2.05 10.90 11.81
C TYR A 134 3.07 11.64 12.67
N GLY A 135 2.83 12.92 12.95
CA GLY A 135 3.71 13.77 13.74
C GLY A 135 4.02 15.11 13.08
N ALA A 136 4.78 15.95 13.76
CA ALA A 136 5.10 17.31 13.31
C ALA A 136 5.78 17.32 11.92
N ASP A 137 6.67 16.35 11.67
CA ASP A 137 7.45 16.28 10.43
C ASP A 137 6.79 15.46 9.32
N ALA A 138 5.55 14.97 9.53
CA ALA A 138 4.87 14.06 8.61
C ALA A 138 4.86 14.56 7.16
N ALA A 139 4.59 15.85 6.95
CA ALA A 139 4.55 16.46 5.61
C ALA A 139 5.93 16.47 4.93
N GLN A 140 6.99 16.76 5.68
CA GLN A 140 8.36 16.76 5.17
C GLN A 140 8.81 15.33 4.83
N THR A 141 8.54 14.37 5.72
CA THR A 141 8.81 12.95 5.48
C THR A 141 8.05 12.45 4.25
N ALA A 142 6.75 12.74 4.13
CA ALA A 142 5.95 12.32 2.99
C ALA A 142 6.48 12.87 1.66
N ALA A 143 6.94 14.13 1.63
CA ALA A 143 7.53 14.71 0.42
C ALA A 143 8.81 13.97 0.00
N GLY A 144 9.69 13.65 0.95
CA GLY A 144 10.92 12.90 0.68
C GLY A 144 10.68 11.45 0.26
N GLU A 145 9.71 10.78 0.89
CA GLU A 145 9.38 9.39 0.61
C GLU A 145 8.65 9.23 -0.72
N ARG A 146 7.75 10.15 -1.08
CA ARG A 146 6.97 10.08 -2.34
C ARG A 146 7.86 9.88 -3.56
N SER A 147 8.93 10.66 -3.69
CA SER A 147 9.86 10.55 -4.82
C SER A 147 10.61 9.22 -4.82
N LYS A 148 11.02 8.72 -3.65
CA LYS A 148 11.72 7.44 -3.52
C LYS A 148 10.83 6.27 -3.91
N TRP A 149 9.60 6.25 -3.42
CA TRP A 149 8.64 5.17 -3.70
C TRP A 149 8.23 5.12 -5.17
N ASN A 150 7.96 6.26 -5.78
CA ASN A 150 7.63 6.32 -7.20
C ASN A 150 8.80 5.85 -8.08
N ALA A 151 10.03 6.30 -7.79
CA ALA A 151 11.20 5.89 -8.54
C ALA A 151 11.47 4.38 -8.38
N TRP A 152 11.45 3.88 -7.14
CA TRP A 152 11.72 2.49 -6.85
C TRP A 152 10.69 1.54 -7.46
N LEU A 153 9.38 1.84 -7.36
CA LEU A 153 8.35 1.01 -7.99
C LEU A 153 8.48 0.99 -9.52
N ALA A 154 8.85 2.12 -10.14
CA ALA A 154 9.08 2.16 -11.57
C ALA A 154 10.29 1.30 -11.98
N ASP A 155 11.37 1.33 -11.21
CA ASP A 155 12.58 0.54 -11.48
C ASP A 155 12.38 -0.96 -11.20
N LEU A 156 11.61 -1.32 -10.18
CA LEU A 156 11.27 -2.71 -9.84
C LEU A 156 10.68 -3.47 -11.04
N LEU A 157 9.90 -2.78 -11.88
CA LEU A 157 9.26 -3.39 -13.04
C LEU A 157 10.09 -3.32 -14.32
N ARG A 158 11.11 -2.46 -14.36
CA ARG A 158 12.08 -2.46 -15.47
C ARG A 158 13.11 -3.57 -15.30
N ALA A 159 13.37 -4.01 -14.07
CA ALA A 159 14.24 -5.13 -13.81
C ALA A 159 13.63 -6.41 -14.42
N PRO A 160 14.35 -7.16 -15.25
CA PRO A 160 13.84 -8.43 -15.78
C PRO A 160 13.58 -9.37 -14.60
N ALA A 161 12.38 -9.96 -14.55
CA ALA A 161 12.06 -11.02 -13.61
C ALA A 161 13.15 -12.09 -13.70
N THR A 162 13.96 -12.22 -12.65
CA THR A 162 15.04 -13.21 -12.65
C THR A 162 14.39 -14.59 -12.52
N PRO A 163 14.73 -15.55 -13.40
CA PRO A 163 14.09 -16.87 -13.47
C PRO A 163 14.31 -17.73 -12.22
#